data_AF-A0A0Q9R0A7-F1
#
_entry.id   AF-A0A0Q9R0A7-F1
#
_cell.length_a   1.000
_cell.length_b   1.000
_cell.length_c   1.000
_cell.angle_alpha   90.00
_cell.angle_beta   90.00
_cell.angle_gamma   90.00
#
_symmetry.space_group_name_H-M   'P 1'
#
loop_
_entity.id
_entity.type
_entity.pdbx_description
1 polymer ?
#
loop_
_entity_poly.entity_id
_entity_poly.type
_entity_poly.pdbx_seq_one_letter_code
_entity_poly.pdbx_strand_id
1 'polypeptide(L)'
;MLMRRLAESERWNQQLGSILRHDDVVSPPEDYHRLLRGAGLEADIWETTYQHLLTGADPVLEWVRGTGLRPILAALPAADAAEFERTYAAMLSAA
;
A
#
# COMPACT_ATOMS: atom_id res chain seq x y z
N MET A 1 -2.15 -5.33 5.68
CA MET A 1 -2.87 -4.03 5.65
C MET A 1 -4.30 -4.20 5.12
N LEU A 2 -5.28 -3.35 5.50
CA LEU A 2 -6.70 -3.46 5.10
C LEU A 2 -6.92 -3.50 3.58
N MET A 3 -6.23 -2.64 2.83
CA MET A 3 -6.34 -2.56 1.37
C MET A 3 -5.93 -3.86 0.68
N ARG A 4 -4.81 -4.46 1.11
CA ARG A 4 -4.34 -5.75 0.62
C ARG A 4 -5.35 -6.87 0.91
N ARG A 5 -5.84 -6.95 2.14
CA ARG A 5 -6.87 -7.93 2.52
C ARG A 5 -8.12 -7.84 1.65
N LEU A 6 -8.54 -6.63 1.30
CA LEU A 6 -9.67 -6.43 0.39
C LEU A 6 -9.30 -6.88 -1.04
N ALA A 7 -8.14 -6.48 -1.55
CA ALA A 7 -7.69 -6.87 -2.89
C ALA A 7 -7.53 -8.40 -3.06
N GLU A 8 -7.16 -9.10 -1.99
CA GLU A 8 -7.01 -10.57 -1.95
C GLU A 8 -8.32 -11.31 -1.63
N SER A 9 -9.42 -10.60 -1.36
CA SER A 9 -10.72 -11.23 -1.14
C SER A 9 -11.25 -11.89 -2.41
N GLU A 10 -12.13 -12.89 -2.24
CA GLU A 10 -12.64 -13.71 -3.35
C GLU A 10 -13.17 -12.90 -4.54
N ARG A 11 -13.88 -11.79 -4.28
CA ARG A 11 -14.44 -10.92 -5.33
C ARG A 11 -13.38 -10.24 -6.19
N TRP A 12 -12.25 -9.85 -5.58
CA TRP A 12 -11.27 -8.94 -6.18
C TRP A 12 -9.96 -9.63 -6.57
N ASN A 13 -9.66 -10.79 -6.00
CA ASN A 13 -8.38 -11.48 -6.17
C ASN A 13 -8.06 -11.79 -7.63
N GLN A 14 -9.07 -12.18 -8.42
CA GLN A 14 -8.88 -12.46 -9.85
C GLN A 14 -8.41 -11.23 -10.65
N GLN A 15 -8.85 -10.03 -10.26
CA GLN A 15 -8.51 -8.77 -10.92
C GLN A 15 -7.25 -8.12 -10.33
N LEU A 16 -7.02 -8.28 -9.02
CA LEU A 16 -6.03 -7.48 -8.27
C LEU A 16 -4.86 -8.28 -7.67
N GLY A 17 -4.92 -9.62 -7.65
CA GLY A 17 -4.00 -10.47 -6.89
C GLY A 17 -2.52 -10.31 -7.24
N SER A 18 -2.20 -9.82 -8.45
CA SER A 18 -0.82 -9.56 -8.89
C SER A 18 -0.45 -8.07 -9.00
N ILE A 19 -1.40 -7.17 -8.75
CA ILE A 19 -1.22 -5.73 -8.97
C ILE A 19 -0.52 -5.08 -7.78
N LEU A 20 -0.87 -5.53 -6.58
CA LEU A 20 -0.19 -5.09 -5.37
C LEU A 20 1.13 -5.83 -5.24
N ARG A 21 2.21 -5.05 -5.23
CA ARG A 21 3.54 -5.50 -4.79
C ARG A 21 3.43 -6.27 -3.47
N HIS A 22 4.23 -7.31 -3.27
CA HIS A 22 4.28 -8.07 -2.02
C HIS A 22 4.71 -7.17 -0.83
N ASP A 23 4.39 -7.59 0.40
CA ASP A 23 4.68 -6.79 1.61
C ASP A 23 6.19 -6.68 1.92
N ASP A 24 7.01 -7.52 1.30
CA ASP A 24 8.47 -7.62 1.45
C ASP A 24 9.25 -6.98 0.28
N VAL A 25 8.59 -6.14 -0.54
CA VAL A 25 9.26 -5.52 -1.69
C VAL A 25 10.37 -4.54 -1.31
N VAL A 26 10.35 -4.01 -0.09
CA VAL A 26 11.46 -3.23 0.46
C VAL A 26 12.20 -4.13 1.46
N SER A 27 13.47 -4.41 1.16
CA SER A 27 14.33 -5.17 2.06
C SER A 27 14.62 -4.38 3.34
N PRO A 28 14.95 -5.05 4.45
CA PRO A 28 15.34 -4.34 5.66
C PRO A 28 16.68 -3.58 5.46
N PRO A 29 16.95 -2.53 6.26
CA PRO A 29 18.16 -1.70 6.11
C PRO A 29 19.48 -2.48 6.03
N GLU A 30 19.59 -3.60 6.75
CA GLU A 30 20.79 -4.44 6.80
C GLU A 30 21.12 -5.08 5.44
N ASP A 31 20.08 -5.37 4.65
CA ASP A 31 20.24 -5.94 3.32
C ASP A 31 20.78 -4.90 2.33
N TYR A 32 20.28 -3.66 2.41
CA TYR A 32 20.84 -2.55 1.66
C TYR A 32 22.28 -2.26 2.08
N HIS A 33 22.59 -2.32 3.38
CA HIS A 33 23.95 -2.13 3.87
C HIS A 33 24.89 -3.20 3.31
N ARG A 34 24.50 -4.47 3.39
CA ARG A 34 25.27 -5.59 2.84
C ARG A 34 25.49 -5.46 1.33
N LEU A 35 24.46 -5.08 0.58
CA LEU A 35 24.53 -4.88 -0.87
C LEU A 35 25.51 -3.76 -1.24
N LEU A 36 25.38 -2.59 -0.60
CA LEU A 36 26.19 -1.42 -0.91
C LEU A 36 27.65 -1.59 -0.48
N ARG A 37 27.89 -2.17 0.71
CA ARG A 37 29.25 -2.52 1.17
C ARG A 37 29.90 -3.57 0.28
N GLY A 38 29.13 -4.57 -0.18
CA GLY A 38 29.61 -5.58 -1.11
C GLY A 38 30.08 -4.99 -2.45
N ALA A 39 29.54 -3.84 -2.85
CA ALA A 39 29.96 -3.08 -4.01
C ALA A 39 31.13 -2.11 -3.75
N GLY A 40 31.70 -2.08 -2.54
CA GLY A 40 32.79 -1.18 -2.16
C GLY A 40 32.34 0.25 -1.83
N LEU A 41 31.04 0.50 -1.66
CA LEU A 41 30.50 1.81 -1.33
C LEU A 41 30.48 2.02 0.20
N GLU A 42 30.58 3.28 0.62
CA GLU A 42 30.23 3.69 1.98
C GLU A 42 28.78 4.19 1.97
N ALA A 43 27.98 3.73 2.93
CA ALA A 43 26.56 4.05 3.03
C ALA A 43 26.17 4.25 4.49
N ASP A 44 25.42 5.32 4.74
CA ASP A 44 24.67 5.53 5.98
C ASP A 44 23.20 5.22 5.69
N ILE A 45 22.61 4.29 6.45
CA ILE A 45 21.29 3.74 6.18
C ILE A 45 20.47 3.76 7.46
N TRP A 46 19.28 4.31 7.39
CA TRP A 46 18.35 4.39 8.51
C TRP A 46 16.92 4.12 8.05
N GLU A 47 16.08 3.74 9.01
CA GLU A 47 14.64 3.65 8.86
C GLU A 47 13.99 4.54 9.93
N THR A 48 12.84 5.14 9.61
CA THR A 48 12.12 5.97 10.57
C THR A 48 10.61 5.81 10.39
N THR A 49 9.92 5.59 11.50
CA THR A 49 8.46 5.49 11.55
C THR A 49 7.87 6.80 12.04
N TYR A 50 7.11 7.48 11.17
CA TYR A 50 6.38 8.70 11.52
C TYR A 50 4.92 8.39 11.90
N GLN A 51 4.39 9.12 12.88
CA GLN A 51 2.97 9.11 13.22
C GLN A 51 2.33 10.38 12.67
N HIS A 52 1.30 10.24 11.83
CA HIS A 52 0.59 11.37 11.22
C HIS A 52 -0.85 11.43 11.74
N LEU A 53 -1.21 12.54 12.37
CA LEU A 53 -2.61 12.84 12.67
C LEU A 53 -3.27 13.37 11.40
N LEU A 54 -4.14 12.56 10.79
CA LEU A 54 -4.90 12.96 9.62
C LEU A 54 -6.26 13.54 10.03
N THR A 55 -6.78 14.50 9.26
CA THR A 55 -8.05 15.20 9.55
C THR A 55 -8.93 15.25 8.29
N GLY A 56 -10.26 15.37 8.48
CA GLY A 56 -11.24 15.35 7.39
C GLY A 56 -12.29 14.25 7.56
N ALA A 57 -13.18 14.08 6.58
CA ALA A 57 -14.27 13.10 6.63
C ALA A 57 -13.77 11.66 6.48
N ASP A 58 -12.96 11.37 5.46
CA ASP A 58 -12.32 10.06 5.23
C ASP A 58 -10.79 10.21 5.19
N PRO A 59 -10.15 10.60 6.30
CA PRO A 59 -8.80 11.15 6.30
C PRO A 59 -7.74 10.17 5.77
N VAL A 60 -7.86 8.88 6.12
CA VAL A 60 -6.95 7.84 5.62
C VAL A 60 -7.22 7.51 4.15
N LEU A 61 -8.48 7.49 3.73
CA LEU A 61 -8.86 7.21 2.34
C LEU A 61 -8.27 8.27 1.41
N GLU A 62 -8.49 9.55 1.72
CA GLU A 62 -7.96 10.67 0.95
C GLU A 62 -6.43 10.63 0.88
N TRP A 63 -5.76 10.28 1.97
CA TRP A 63 -4.31 10.11 1.99
C TRP A 63 -3.84 8.96 1.07
N VAL A 64 -4.51 7.80 1.12
CA VAL A 64 -4.09 6.65 0.32
C VAL A 64 -4.45 6.74 -1.16
N ARG A 65 -5.44 7.58 -1.54
CA ARG A 65 -5.70 7.92 -2.95
C ARG A 65 -4.42 8.42 -3.63
N GLY A 66 -3.65 9.25 -2.96
CA GLY A 66 -2.38 9.79 -3.49
C GLY A 66 -1.22 8.81 -3.48
N THR A 67 -1.18 7.86 -2.54
CA THR A 67 0.05 7.11 -2.20
C THR A 67 0.05 5.63 -2.60
N GLY A 68 -1.11 5.01 -2.80
CA GLY A 68 -1.15 3.57 -3.12
C GLY A 68 -2.43 3.04 -3.78
N LEU A 69 -3.53 3.81 -3.80
CA LEU A 69 -4.81 3.34 -4.32
C LEU A 69 -4.92 3.43 -5.85
N ARG A 70 -4.17 4.33 -6.50
CA ARG A 70 -4.23 4.56 -7.95
C ARG A 70 -4.07 3.30 -8.82
N PRO A 71 -3.09 2.40 -8.58
CA PRO A 71 -2.94 1.19 -9.38
C PRO A 71 -4.14 0.24 -9.27
N ILE A 72 -4.80 0.18 -8.10
CA ILE A 72 -6.00 -0.64 -7.91
C ILE A 72 -7.15 -0.09 -8.76
N LEU A 73 -7.44 1.21 -8.62
CA LEU A 73 -8.57 1.83 -9.33
C LEU A 73 -8.37 1.79 -10.85
N ALA A 74 -7.13 1.92 -11.32
CA ALA A 74 -6.81 1.86 -12.75
C ALA A 74 -6.99 0.46 -13.36
N ALA A 75 -6.94 -0.60 -12.54
CA ALA A 75 -7.06 -1.98 -12.99
C ALA A 75 -8.51 -2.50 -13.02
N LEU A 76 -9.43 -1.77 -12.40
CA LEU A 76 -10.83 -2.16 -12.30
C LEU A 76 -11.69 -1.37 -13.30
N PRO A 77 -12.76 -1.97 -13.85
CA PRO A 77 -13.83 -1.22 -14.48
C PRO A 77 -14.38 -0.13 -13.54
N ALA A 78 -14.89 0.98 -14.09
CA ALA A 78 -15.29 2.14 -13.27
C ALA A 78 -16.31 1.81 -12.14
N ALA A 79 -17.26 0.91 -12.41
CA ALA A 79 -18.24 0.48 -11.41
C ALA A 79 -17.57 -0.32 -10.27
N ASP A 80 -16.69 -1.25 -10.63
CA ASP A 80 -15.90 -2.07 -9.72
C ASP A 80 -14.93 -1.22 -8.88
N ALA A 81 -14.27 -0.23 -9.49
CA ALA A 81 -13.38 0.70 -8.80
C ALA A 81 -14.14 1.50 -7.72
N ALA A 82 -15.34 1.99 -8.05
CA ALA A 82 -16.18 2.71 -7.11
C ALA A 82 -16.69 1.80 -5.97
N GLU A 83 -16.99 0.53 -6.26
CA GLU A 83 -17.37 -0.45 -5.24
C GLU A 83 -16.21 -0.81 -4.31
N PHE A 84 -15.03 -1.05 -4.87
CA PHE A 84 -13.82 -1.32 -4.12
C PHE A 84 -13.52 -0.18 -3.14
N GLU A 85 -13.54 1.06 -3.63
CA GLU A 85 -13.25 2.23 -2.82
C GLU A 85 -14.25 2.45 -1.69
N ARG A 86 -15.56 2.28 -1.95
CA ARG A 86 -16.59 2.33 -0.90
C ARG A 86 -16.40 1.26 0.16
N THR A 87 -16.10 0.03 -0.26
CA THR A 87 -15.87 -1.10 0.65
C THR A 87 -14.65 -0.83 1.52
N TYR A 88 -13.57 -0.33 0.90
CA TYR A 88 -12.35 0.03 1.60
C TYR A 88 -12.56 1.18 2.60
N ALA A 89 -13.34 2.21 2.24
CA ALA A 89 -13.72 3.30 3.13
C ALA A 89 -14.48 2.79 4.37
N ALA A 90 -15.46 1.90 4.18
CA ALA A 90 -16.20 1.29 5.29
C ALA A 90 -15.29 0.47 6.21
N MET A 91 -14.33 -0.27 5.65
CA MET A 91 -13.33 -1.02 6.43
C MET A 91 -12.42 -0.10 7.25
N LEU A 92 -12.02 1.06 6.70
CA LEU A 92 -11.22 2.05 7.41
C LEU A 92 -11.99 2.68 8.57
N SER A 93 -13.29 2.95 8.39
CA SER A 93 -14.13 3.54 9.45
C SER A 93 -14.44 2.57 10.58
N ALA A 94 -14.36 1.25 10.36
CA ALA A 94 -14.67 0.23 11.34
C ALA A 94 -13.45 -0.27 12.15
N ALA A 95 -12.26 0.22 11.82
CA ALA A 95 -10.99 -0.13 12.45
C ALA A 95 -10.60 0.87 13.54
#